data_AF-A0A087FWL5-F1
#
_entry.id   AF-A0A087FWL5-F1
#
_cell.length_a   1.000
_cell.length_b   1.000
_cell.length_c   1.000
_cell.angle_alpha   90.00
_cell.angle_beta   90.00
_cell.angle_gamma   90.00
#
_symmetry.space_group_name_H-M   'P 1'
#
loop_
_entity.id
_entity.type
_entity.pdbx_description
1 polymer ?
#
loop_
_entity_poly.entity_id
_entity_poly.type
_entity_poly.pdbx_seq_one_letter_code
_entity_poly.pdbx_strand_id
1 'polypeptide(L)'
;MKITYSHRPLMKIYMVNVDFEVYHDDCKQYEQLLHKVISRRSPKDALVYCYKKIESGFAAKLTYEEAVKLKGEKGIFEVVEQKIYLIDDMELNG
;
A
#
# COMPACT_ATOMS: atom_id res chain seq x y z
N MET A 1 23.83 4.01 30.12
CA MET A 1 22.56 3.36 29.74
C MET A 1 21.97 4.11 28.56
N LYS A 2 22.08 3.59 27.33
CA LYS A 2 21.48 4.21 26.13
C LYS A 2 20.07 3.66 25.99
N ILE A 3 19.07 4.51 26.22
CA ILE A 3 17.68 4.16 25.94
C ILE A 3 17.52 4.22 24.42
N THR A 4 17.56 3.08 23.75
CA THR A 4 17.22 2.99 22.32
C THR A 4 15.71 2.99 22.19
N TYR A 5 15.13 4.16 21.91
CA TYR A 5 13.75 4.24 21.46
C TYR A 5 13.61 3.46 20.16
N SER A 6 12.90 2.33 20.20
CA SER A 6 12.44 1.63 19.00
C SER A 6 11.35 2.49 18.36
N HIS A 7 11.75 3.48 17.56
CA HIS A 7 10.83 4.16 16.66
C HIS A 7 10.42 3.14 15.60
N ARG A 8 9.35 2.39 15.86
CA ARG A 8 8.68 1.65 14.79
C ARG A 8 8.06 2.69 13.85
N PRO A 9 8.45 2.73 12.57
CA PRO A 9 7.86 3.67 11.64
C PRO A 9 6.35 3.42 11.54
N LEU A 10 5.57 4.49 11.57
CA LEU A 10 4.12 4.41 11.50
C LEU A 10 3.71 3.85 10.13
N MET A 11 2.93 2.79 10.15
CA MET A 11 2.44 2.11 8.96
C MET A 11 1.03 2.60 8.64
N LYS A 12 0.79 2.97 7.39
CA LYS A 12 -0.52 3.41 6.90
C LYS A 12 -0.91 2.61 5.66
N ILE A 13 -2.18 2.63 5.30
CA ILE A 13 -2.64 2.03 4.05
C ILE A 13 -2.50 3.08 2.94
N TYR A 14 -1.93 2.66 1.82
CA TYR A 14 -1.85 3.46 0.61
C TYR A 14 -2.57 2.74 -0.52
N MET A 15 -3.30 3.50 -1.31
CA MET A 15 -3.82 3.07 -2.60
C MET A 15 -2.80 3.44 -3.67
N VAL A 16 -2.45 2.47 -4.51
CA VAL A 16 -1.43 2.59 -5.54
C VAL A 16 -2.11 2.33 -6.87
N ASN A 17 -2.18 3.37 -7.70
CA ASN A 17 -2.72 3.31 -9.05
C ASN A 17 -1.54 3.14 -10.02
N VAL A 18 -1.66 2.18 -10.92
CA VAL A 18 -0.59 1.83 -11.86
C VAL A 18 -1.02 2.07 -13.30
N ASP A 19 -0.02 2.26 -14.16
CA ASP A 19 -0.20 2.26 -15.60
C ASP A 19 -0.50 0.84 -16.10
N PHE A 20 -1.67 0.65 -16.72
CA PHE A 20 -2.11 -0.64 -17.24
C PHE A 20 -1.26 -1.16 -18.39
N GLU A 21 -0.58 -0.28 -19.14
CA GLU A 21 0.34 -0.70 -20.21
C GLU A 21 1.62 -1.33 -19.67
N VAL A 22 1.96 -1.03 -18.40
CA VAL A 22 3.14 -1.58 -17.72
C VAL A 22 2.75 -2.79 -16.86
N TYR A 23 1.56 -2.75 -16.24
CA TYR A 23 1.10 -3.75 -15.28
C TYR A 23 -0.31 -4.25 -15.61
N HIS A 24 -0.52 -5.57 -15.57
CA HIS A 24 -1.72 -6.19 -16.16
C HIS A 24 -2.63 -6.86 -15.12
N ASP A 25 -2.96 -6.15 -14.04
CA ASP A 25 -3.81 -6.64 -12.92
C ASP A 25 -3.35 -7.97 -12.28
N ASP A 26 -2.04 -8.25 -12.35
CA ASP A 26 -1.44 -9.42 -11.70
C ASP A 26 -0.85 -9.04 -10.34
N CYS A 27 -1.46 -9.55 -9.28
CA CYS A 27 -1.01 -9.32 -7.92
C CYS A 27 0.45 -9.76 -7.68
N LYS A 28 0.98 -10.73 -8.45
CA LYS A 28 2.40 -11.10 -8.39
C LYS A 28 3.32 -9.98 -8.89
N GLN A 29 2.90 -9.22 -9.89
CA GLN A 29 3.65 -8.06 -10.37
C GLN A 29 3.66 -6.94 -9.32
N TYR A 30 2.56 -6.78 -8.58
CA TYR A 30 2.48 -5.83 -7.47
C TYR A 30 3.34 -6.24 -6.26
N GLU A 31 3.40 -7.54 -5.94
CA GLU A 31 4.34 -8.07 -4.94
C GLU A 31 5.80 -7.79 -5.34
N GLN A 32 6.14 -7.92 -6.63
CA GLN A 32 7.49 -7.60 -7.13
C GLN A 32 7.82 -6.10 -7.03
N LEU A 33 6.86 -5.22 -7.27
CA LEU A 33 7.00 -3.77 -7.02
C LEU A 33 7.29 -3.50 -5.54
N LEU A 34 6.52 -4.12 -4.65
CA LEU A 34 6.68 -4.00 -3.21
C LEU A 34 8.05 -4.55 -2.74
N HIS A 35 8.56 -5.61 -3.37
CA HIS A 35 9.91 -6.14 -3.12
C HIS A 35 11.03 -5.11 -3.32
N LYS A 36 10.85 -4.12 -4.22
CA LYS A 36 11.88 -3.10 -4.48
C LYS A 36 11.99 -2.06 -3.37
N VAL A 37 10.87 -1.76 -2.70
CA VAL A 37 10.79 -0.65 -1.74
C VAL A 37 10.78 -1.12 -0.28
N ILE A 38 10.37 -2.36 -0.03
CA ILE A 38 10.30 -2.98 1.30
C ILE A 38 11.53 -3.86 1.56
N SER A 39 12.22 -3.59 2.66
CA SER A 39 13.48 -4.29 3.01
C SER A 39 13.41 -5.18 4.25
N ARG A 40 12.46 -4.95 5.17
CA ARG A 40 12.45 -5.58 6.51
C ARG A 40 11.30 -6.56 6.76
N ARG A 41 10.41 -6.75 5.79
CA ARG A 41 9.21 -7.59 5.90
C ARG A 41 8.85 -8.19 4.54
N SER A 42 8.02 -9.23 4.55
CA SER A 42 7.51 -9.83 3.32
C SER A 42 6.61 -8.85 2.57
N PRO A 43 6.84 -8.64 1.26
CA PRO A 43 5.94 -7.85 0.41
C PRO A 43 4.52 -8.41 0.34
N LYS A 44 4.38 -9.73 0.49
CA LYS A 44 3.07 -10.37 0.60
C LYS A 44 2.30 -9.94 1.84
N ASP A 45 2.98 -9.68 2.95
CA ASP A 45 2.36 -9.16 4.19
C ASP A 45 2.03 -7.66 4.07
N ALA A 46 2.62 -6.98 3.09
CA ALA A 46 2.36 -5.58 2.80
C ALA A 46 1.15 -5.38 1.90
N LEU A 47 0.91 -6.30 0.96
CA LEU A 47 -0.20 -6.26 0.04
C LEU A 47 -1.52 -6.51 0.80
N VAL A 48 -2.39 -5.51 0.83
CA VAL A 48 -3.71 -5.58 1.49
C VAL A 48 -4.76 -6.06 0.51
N TYR A 49 -4.76 -5.49 -0.69
CA TYR A 49 -5.74 -5.81 -1.72
C TYR A 49 -5.17 -5.55 -3.12
N CYS A 50 -5.66 -6.30 -4.09
CA CYS A 50 -5.27 -6.20 -5.49
C CYS A 50 -6.54 -5.93 -6.30
N TYR A 51 -6.63 -4.74 -6.91
CA TYR A 51 -7.79 -4.35 -7.70
C TYR A 51 -7.78 -5.13 -9.03
N LYS A 52 -8.95 -5.54 -9.52
CA LYS A 52 -9.09 -6.45 -10.69
C LYS A 52 -10.07 -6.01 -11.77
N LYS A 53 -10.75 -4.86 -11.61
CA LYS A 53 -11.96 -4.58 -12.40
C LYS A 53 -12.17 -3.14 -12.86
N ILE A 54 -11.93 -2.14 -12.02
CA ILE A 54 -12.33 -0.75 -12.33
C ILE A 54 -11.11 0.18 -12.38
N GLU A 55 -10.08 -0.11 -11.57
CA GLU A 55 -8.79 0.56 -11.60
C GLU A 55 -7.70 -0.50 -11.47
N SER A 56 -6.59 -0.32 -12.19
CA SER A 56 -5.42 -1.17 -12.08
C SER A 56 -4.54 -0.68 -10.95
N GLY A 57 -4.24 -1.58 -10.02
CA GLY A 57 -3.44 -1.22 -8.85
C GLY A 57 -3.68 -2.11 -7.64
N PHE A 58 -3.23 -1.61 -6.49
CA PHE A 58 -3.31 -2.33 -5.24
C PHE A 58 -3.38 -1.41 -4.03
N ALA A 59 -3.88 -1.94 -2.92
CA ALA A 59 -3.71 -1.34 -1.61
C ALA A 59 -2.55 -2.02 -0.88
N ALA A 60 -1.66 -1.24 -0.27
CA ALA A 60 -0.58 -1.77 0.55
C ALA A 60 -0.41 -1.01 1.85
N LYS A 61 -0.07 -1.73 2.91
CA LYS A 61 0.37 -1.15 4.17
C LYS A 61 1.84 -0.77 4.02
N LEU A 62 2.19 0.51 4.11
CA LEU A 62 3.54 1.05 3.89
C LEU A 62 3.93 2.06 4.97
N THR A 63 5.23 2.26 5.16
CA THR A 63 5.75 3.49 5.79
C THR A 63 5.68 4.66 4.80
N TYR A 64 5.78 5.89 5.31
CA TYR A 64 5.90 7.07 4.44
C TYR A 64 7.10 6.97 3.48
N GLU A 65 8.25 6.50 3.96
CA GLU A 65 9.46 6.35 3.13
C GLU A 65 9.29 5.30 2.03
N GLU A 66 8.64 4.17 2.34
CA GLU A 66 8.31 3.13 1.36
C GLU A 66 7.35 3.66 0.29
N ALA A 67 6.33 4.44 0.69
CA ALA A 67 5.38 5.07 -0.24
C ALA A 67 6.05 6.10 -1.15
N VAL A 68 6.97 6.93 -0.61
CA VAL A 68 7.74 7.91 -1.40
C VAL A 68 8.64 7.20 -2.42
N LYS A 69 9.31 6.11 -2.03
CA LYS A 69 10.10 5.30 -2.98
C LYS A 69 9.22 4.71 -4.07
N LEU A 70 8.07 4.17 -3.69
CA LEU A 70 7.14 3.55 -4.64
C LEU A 70 6.63 4.57 -5.67
N LYS A 71 6.36 5.83 -5.26
CA LYS A 71 5.98 6.90 -6.18
C LYS A 71 7.01 7.17 -7.28
N GLY A 72 8.28 6.83 -7.06
CA GLY A 72 9.35 6.97 -8.05
C GLY A 72 9.53 5.78 -9.00
N GLU A 73 8.80 4.68 -8.80
CA GLU A 73 8.92 3.49 -9.66
C GLU A 73 8.21 3.69 -11.01
N LYS A 74 8.76 3.06 -12.05
CA LYS A 74 8.17 3.11 -13.40
C LYS A 74 6.76 2.52 -13.38
N GLY A 75 5.83 3.19 -14.05
CA GLY A 75 4.45 2.73 -14.20
C GLY A 75 3.60 2.93 -12.94
N ILE A 76 4.09 3.68 -11.94
CA ILE A 76 3.27 4.16 -10.82
C ILE A 76 2.68 5.51 -11.22
N PHE A 77 1.35 5.58 -11.29
CA PHE A 77 0.63 6.81 -11.59
C PHE A 77 0.37 7.60 -10.31
N GLU A 78 -0.08 6.93 -9.26
CA GLU A 78 -0.46 7.58 -8.02
C GLU A 78 -0.20 6.70 -6.79
N VAL A 79 0.17 7.34 -5.68
CA VAL A 79 0.27 6.71 -4.36
C VAL A 79 -0.40 7.63 -3.36
N VAL A 80 -1.58 7.24 -2.87
CA VAL A 80 -2.43 8.07 -1.99
C VAL A 80 -2.60 7.38 -0.65
N GLU A 81 -2.35 8.11 0.43
CA GLU A 81 -2.65 7.63 1.78
C GLU A 81 -4.16 7.47 1.97
N GLN A 82 -4.61 6.26 2.29
CA GLN A 82 -5.99 5.97 2.59
C GLN A 82 -6.31 6.31 4.05
N LYS A 83 -7.38 7.09 4.24
CA LYS A 83 -7.97 7.33 5.55
C LYS A 83 -9.01 6.25 5.80
N ILE A 84 -8.77 5.41 6.80
CA ILE A 84 -9.76 4.43 7.24
C ILE A 84 -10.80 5.17 8.06
N TYR A 85 -12.03 5.24 7.56
CA TYR A 85 -13.18 5.70 8.32
C TYR A 85 -13.84 4.47 8.93
N LEU A 86 -13.99 4.45 10.26
CA LEU A 86 -14.89 3.52 10.91
C LEU A 86 -16.30 4.05 10.64
N ILE A 87 -17.10 3.26 9.92
CA ILE A 87 -18.53 3.50 9.88
C ILE A 87 -19.03 2.81 11.15
N ASP A 88 -19.33 3.60 12.18
CA ASP A 88 -20.09 3.11 13.31
C ASP A 88 -21.44 2.65 12.75
N ASP A 89 -21.78 1.37 12.94
CA ASP A 89 -23.05 0.80 12.51
C ASP A 89 -24.17 1.69 13.05
N MET A 90 -24.77 2.50 12.19
CA MET A 90 -26.03 3.15 12.49
C MET A 90 -27.06 2.03 12.46
N GLU A 91 -27.37 1.47 13.64
CA GLU A 91 -28.56 0.64 13.83
C GLU A 91 -29.76 1.43 13.28
N LEU A 92 -30.25 1.02 12.11
CA LEU A 92 -31.52 1.48 11.57
C LEU A 92 -32.62 0.81 12.40
N ASN A 93 -32.91 1.39 13.55
CA ASN A 93 -34.15 1.15 14.26
C ASN A 93 -35.24 1.95 13.55
N GLY A 94 -36.05 1.26 12.75
CA GLY A 94 -37.23 1.81 12.06
C GLY A 94 -38.05 0.72 11.39
#